data_AF-A0A2S5ZUX0-F1
#
_entry.id   AF-A0A2S5ZUX0-F1
#
_cell.length_a   1.000
_cell.length_b   1.000
_cell.length_c   1.000
_cell.angle_alpha   90.00
_cell.angle_beta   90.00
_cell.angle_gamma   90.00
#
_symmetry.space_group_name_H-M   'P 1'
#
loop_
_entity.id
_entity.type
_entity.pdbx_description
1 polymer ?
#
loop_
_entity_poly.entity_id
_entity_poly.type
_entity_poly.pdbx_seq_one_letter_code
_entity_poly.pdbx_strand_id
1 'polypeptide(L)' 'MSESTFKPLSRDETVAVLVEALGPYIASTRRALGIAHAMATVVGGEPLTLLNYAIADYRTHERLVRVTYRALRSSASAHE' A
#
# COMPACT_ATOMS: atom_id res chain seq x y z
N MET A 1 -17.21 34.71 1.84
CA MET A 1 -16.44 33.71 1.08
C MET A 1 -15.51 33.07 2.10
N SER A 2 -15.73 31.79 2.45
CA SER A 2 -14.86 31.10 3.41
C SER A 2 -13.48 30.93 2.79
N GLU A 3 -12.47 31.59 3.37
CA GLU A 3 -11.08 31.24 3.10
C GLU A 3 -10.92 29.76 3.45
N SER A 4 -10.71 28.93 2.43
CA SER A 4 -10.30 27.55 2.65
C SER A 4 -8.97 27.60 3.38
N THR A 5 -9.00 27.34 4.69
CA THR A 5 -7.85 27.23 5.59
C THR A 5 -7.06 25.95 5.31
N PHE A 6 -6.80 25.65 4.03
CA PHE A 6 -5.92 24.58 3.63
C PHE A 6 -4.48 25.04 3.81
N LYS A 7 -4.01 24.97 5.05
CA LYS A 7 -2.57 25.10 5.33
C LYS A 7 -1.89 23.84 4.79
N PRO A 8 -0.93 23.95 3.86
CA PRO A 8 -0.15 22.81 3.42
C PRO A 8 0.55 22.17 4.63
N LEU A 9 0.55 20.85 4.69
CA LEU A 9 1.31 20.12 5.69
C LEU A 9 2.79 20.47 5.53
N SER A 10 3.49 20.58 6.66
CA SER A 10 4.94 20.54 6.66
C SER A 10 5.44 19.20 6.10
N ARG A 11 6.73 19.16 5.76
CA ARG A 11 7.37 17.92 5.30
C ARG A 11 7.18 16.79 6.29
N ASP A 12 7.36 17.05 7.58
CA ASP A 12 7.32 16.01 8.61
C ASP A 12 5.90 15.53 8.88
N GLU A 13 4.92 16.45 8.90
CA GLU A 13 3.49 16.10 8.97
C GLU A 13 3.06 15.26 7.75
N THR A 14 3.56 15.59 6.55
CA THR A 14 3.31 14.81 5.33
C THR A 14 3.89 13.40 5.44
N VAL A 15 5.13 13.28 5.91
CA VAL A 15 5.79 11.98 6.09
C VAL A 15 5.05 11.14 7.15
N ALA A 16 4.63 11.74 8.26
CA ALA A 16 3.87 11.06 9.30
C ALA A 16 2.55 10.48 8.77
N VAL A 17 1.76 11.29 8.06
CA VAL A 17 0.50 10.84 7.44
C VAL A 17 0.73 9.73 6.42
N LEU A 18 1.77 9.85 5.58
CA LEU A 18 2.11 8.81 4.62
C LEU A 18 2.51 7.49 5.30
N VAL A 19 3.33 7.55 6.36
CA VAL A 19 3.74 6.36 7.11
C VAL A 19 2.52 5.71 7.79
N GLU A 20 1.64 6.51 8.40
CA GLU A 20 0.43 6.01 9.05
C GLU A 20 -0.51 5.33 8.05
N ALA A 21 -0.71 5.91 6.86
CA ALA A 21 -1.63 5.37 5.85
C ALA A 21 -1.08 4.17 5.08
N LEU A 22 0.23 4.15 4.77
CA LEU A 22 0.83 3.12 3.91
C LEU A 22 0.86 1.74 4.58
N GLY A 23 1.04 1.66 5.90
CA GLY A 23 1.03 0.38 6.62
C GLY A 23 -0.30 -0.39 6.46
N PRO A 24 -1.43 0.21 6.85
CA PRO A 24 -2.77 -0.35 6.66
C PRO A 24 -3.12 -0.64 5.20
N TYR A 25 -2.70 0.22 4.26
CA TYR A 25 -2.89 -0.01 2.82
C TYR A 25 -2.20 -1.31 2.36
N ILE A 26 -0.92 -1.50 2.68
CA ILE A 26 -0.19 -2.73 2.33
C ILE A 26 -0.86 -3.97 2.95
N ALA A 27 -1.32 -3.87 4.20
CA ALA A 27 -1.98 -4.96 4.89
C ALA A 27 -3.34 -5.33 4.26
N SER A 28 -4.15 -4.34 3.89
CA SER A 28 -5.47 -4.57 3.30
C SER A 28 -5.37 -5.24 1.92
N THR A 29 -4.42 -4.82 1.09
CA THR A 29 -4.23 -5.42 -0.24
C THR A 29 -3.77 -6.87 -0.15
N ARG A 30 -2.87 -7.20 0.79
CA ARG A 30 -2.47 -8.60 1.05
C ARG A 30 -3.64 -9.48 1.45
N ARG A 31 -4.53 -8.96 2.31
CA ARG A 31 -5.74 -9.69 2.71
C ARG A 31 -6.67 -9.94 1.53
N ALA A 32 -6.89 -8.92 0.69
CA ALA A 32 -7.71 -9.04 -0.52
C ALA A 32 -7.15 -10.08 -1.50
N LEU A 33 -5.83 -10.09 -1.71
CA LEU A 33 -5.17 -11.08 -2.57
C LEU A 33 -5.27 -12.50 -2.01
N GLY A 34 -5.15 -12.68 -0.69
CA GLY A 34 -5.35 -13.99 -0.05
C GLY A 34 -6.75 -14.54 -0.29
N ILE A 35 -7.78 -13.69 -0.15
CA ILE A 35 -9.18 -14.06 -0.44
C ILE A 35 -9.36 -14.41 -1.92
N ALA A 36 -8.87 -13.56 -2.82
CA ALA A 36 -8.96 -13.80 -4.27
C ALA A 36 -8.28 -15.13 -4.65
N HIS A 37 -7.13 -15.43 -4.05
CA HIS A 37 -6.40 -16.68 -4.30
C HIS A 37 -7.18 -17.91 -3.81
N ALA A 38 -7.76 -17.85 -2.61
CA ALA A 38 -8.63 -18.92 -2.12
C ALA A 38 -9.81 -19.16 -3.08
N MET A 39 -10.49 -18.09 -3.52
CA MET A 39 -11.62 -18.19 -4.44
C MET A 39 -11.21 -18.75 -5.81
N ALA A 40 -10.13 -18.25 -6.40
CA ALA A 40 -9.65 -18.69 -7.71
C ALA A 40 -9.15 -20.14 -7.68
N THR A 41 -8.60 -20.61 -6.56
CA THR A 41 -8.19 -22.01 -6.39
C THR A 41 -9.40 -22.95 -6.37
N VAL A 42 -10.52 -22.52 -5.78
CA VAL A 42 -11.78 -23.28 -5.78
C VAL A 42 -12.39 -23.36 -7.19
N VAL A 43 -12.34 -22.27 -7.96
CA VAL A 43 -12.87 -22.24 -9.33
C VAL A 43 -11.94 -22.98 -10.32
N GLY A 44 -10.63 -22.87 -10.13
CA GLY A 44 -9.62 -23.44 -11.03
C GLY A 44 -9.55 -22.76 -12.40
N GLY A 45 -8.75 -23.32 -13.30
CA GLY A 45 -8.70 -22.94 -14.72
C GLY A 45 -8.20 -21.51 -15.02
N GLU A 46 -8.86 -20.85 -15.96
CA GLU A 46 -8.52 -19.51 -16.43
C GLU A 46 -8.54 -18.44 -15.30
N PRO A 47 -9.54 -18.38 -14.40
CA PRO A 47 -9.52 -17.45 -13.26
C PRO A 47 -8.28 -17.54 -12.38
N LEU A 48 -7.77 -18.75 -12.10
CA LEU A 48 -6.54 -18.94 -11.34
C LEU A 48 -5.31 -18.41 -12.09
N THR A 49 -5.29 -18.61 -13.41
CA THR A 49 -4.21 -18.12 -14.28
C THR A 49 -4.20 -16.59 -14.32
N LEU A 50 -5.36 -15.95 -14.53
CA LEU A 50 -5.52 -14.50 -14.53
C LEU A 50 -5.13 -13.88 -13.18
N LEU A 51 -5.54 -14.51 -12.08
CA LEU A 51 -5.15 -14.05 -10.75
C LEU A 51 -3.63 -14.14 -10.54
N ASN A 52 -2.99 -15.22 -10.99
CA ASN A 52 -1.53 -15.35 -10.86
C ASN A 52 -0.79 -14.25 -11.63
N TYR A 53 -1.27 -13.87 -12.82
CA TYR A 53 -0.74 -12.71 -13.55
C TYR A 53 -0.94 -11.40 -12.79
N ALA A 54 -2.14 -11.15 -12.26
CA ALA A 54 -2.43 -9.96 -11.47
C ALA A 54 -1.57 -9.89 -10.19
N ILE A 55 -1.32 -11.03 -9.51
CA ILE A 55 -0.43 -11.11 -8.35
C ILE A 55 1.02 -10.79 -8.74
N ALA A 56 1.49 -11.30 -9.88
CA ALA A 56 2.84 -11.04 -10.36
C ALA A 56 3.07 -9.55 -10.64
N ASP A 57 2.12 -8.89 -11.30
CA ASP A 57 2.16 -7.45 -11.55
C ASP A 57 2.09 -6.64 -10.24
N TYR A 58 1.16 -7.00 -9.34
CA TYR A 58 1.04 -6.36 -8.04
C TYR A 58 2.30 -6.47 -7.19
N ARG A 59 3.01 -7.61 -7.20
CA ARG A 59 4.24 -7.81 -6.39
C ARG A 59 5.34 -6.81 -6.74
N THR A 60 5.45 -6.41 -8.01
CA THR A 60 6.40 -5.39 -8.45
C THR A 60 6.08 -4.03 -7.81
N HIS A 61 4.81 -3.64 -7.85
CA HIS A 61 4.31 -2.41 -7.24
C HIS A 61 4.40 -2.45 -5.70
N GLU A 62 4.02 -3.57 -5.07
CA GLU A 62 4.12 -3.78 -3.63
C GLU A 62 5.55 -3.61 -3.11
N ARG A 63 6.55 -4.10 -3.86
CA ARG A 63 7.95 -3.96 -3.50
C ARG A 63 8.36 -2.49 -3.42
N LEU A 64 7.98 -1.68 -4.42
CA LEU A 64 8.26 -0.24 -4.43
C LEU A 64 7.60 0.47 -3.26
N VAL A 65 6.32 0.17 -3.00
CA VAL A 65 5.57 0.75 -1.88
C VAL A 65 6.21 0.38 -0.53
N ARG A 66 6.64 -0.88 -0.35
CA ARG A 66 7.32 -1.33 0.88
C ARG A 66 8.68 -0.67 1.09
N VAL A 67 9.48 -0.51 0.03
CA VAL A 67 10.78 0.16 0.12
C VAL A 67 10.58 1.63 0.50
N THR A 68 9.61 2.29 -0.14
CA THR A 68 9.25 3.69 0.16
C THR A 68 8.78 3.83 1.60
N TYR A 69 7.87 2.97 2.05
CA TYR A 69 7.39 2.95 3.44
C TYR A 69 8.54 2.79 4.45
N ARG A 70 9.48 1.87 4.19
CA ARG A 70 10.66 1.67 5.04
C ARG A 70 11.55 2.91 5.08
N ALA A 71 11.83 3.51 3.92
CA ALA A 71 12.66 4.71 3.83
C ALA A 71 12.04 5.91 4.58
N LEU A 72 10.72 6.12 4.42
CA LEU A 72 9.98 7.16 5.12
C LEU A 72 9.99 6.92 6.62
N ARG A 73 9.73 5.69 7.07
CA ARG A 73 9.73 5.32 8.49
C ARG A 73 11.09 5.51 9.15
N SER A 74 12.18 5.10 8.47
CA SER A 74 13.54 5.30 8.97
C SER A 74 13.94 6.78 9.04
N SER A 75 13.46 7.60 8.09
CA SER A 75 13.72 9.04 8.08
C SER A 75 12.97 9.75 9.21
N ALA A 76 11.73 9.33 9.50
CA ALA A 76 10.94 9.85 10.61
C ALA A 76 11.58 9.53 11.97
N SER A 77 12.04 8.28 12.18
CA SER A 77 12.70 7.88 13.43
C SER A 77 14.09 8.49 13.66
N ALA A 78 14.70 9.10 12.64
CA ALA A 78 16.00 9.78 12.76
C ALA A 78 15.86 11.26 13.16
N HIS A 79 14.63 11.78 13.21
CA HIS A 79 14.31 13.17 13.61
C HIS A 79 13.60 13.24 14.98
N GLU A 80 13.41 12.10 15.66
CA GLU A 80 13.07 12.01 17.10
C GLU A 80 14.34 11.98 17.94
#